data_AF-A0A2R6LE25-F1
#
_entry.id   AF-A0A2R6LE25-F1
#
_cell.length_a   1.000
_cell.length_b   1.000
_cell.length_c   1.000
_cell.angle_alpha   90.00
_cell.angle_beta   90.00
_cell.angle_gamma   90.00
#
_symmetry.space_group_name_H-M   'P 1'
#
loop_
_entity.id
_entity.type
_entity.pdbx_description
1 polymer ?
#
loop_
_entity_poly.entity_id
_entity_poly.type
_entity_poly.pdbx_seq_one_letter_code
_entity_poly.pdbx_strand_id
1 'polypeptide(L)'
;MDPYHPTHVLLVGDPVVGRDEYDRLLVEALVAASEVSETIRIRLDADAFAEEHAEVVAAVDEQLEAVAAGGRTEYRGRSTSELADPLEALLTVDGWQRVHAIGSIRLDCGGRTCLEYLPDHESFTVSEDANSEIGSVVKESLDGHPGGLFPKRTLVEWERDGTAYSVEPPSLCVENTCFALRALADVDPDPGTLSIELSWHDRSGGTLANLVVSMVGAVGATRPDELRFESQGRFEAARDALVRVVDVTGIRPNPE
;
A
#
# COMPACT_ATOMS: atom_id res chain seq x y z
N MET A 1 21.65 -11.19 6.65
CA MET A 1 20.18 -11.26 6.47
C MET A 1 19.94 -11.28 4.99
N ASP A 2 19.15 -12.24 4.51
CA ASP A 2 18.71 -12.24 3.12
C ASP A 2 17.90 -10.96 2.84
N PRO A 3 18.04 -10.32 1.68
CA PRO A 3 17.24 -9.16 1.32
C PRO A 3 15.74 -9.51 1.30
N TYR A 4 14.91 -8.58 1.80
CA TYR A 4 13.45 -8.72 1.78
C TYR A 4 12.96 -8.60 0.33
N HIS A 5 12.21 -9.61 -0.13
CA HIS A 5 11.67 -9.69 -1.49
C HIS A 5 10.14 -9.84 -1.43
N PRO A 6 9.38 -8.74 -1.32
CA PRO A 6 7.93 -8.82 -1.27
C PRO A 6 7.37 -9.39 -2.57
N THR A 7 6.42 -10.31 -2.41
CA THR A 7 5.69 -10.94 -3.52
C THR A 7 4.39 -10.23 -3.85
N HIS A 8 3.85 -9.48 -2.90
CA HIS A 8 2.57 -8.80 -2.98
C HIS A 8 2.65 -7.37 -2.43
N VAL A 9 1.74 -6.54 -2.90
CA VAL A 9 1.45 -5.19 -2.40
C VAL A 9 -0.02 -5.08 -2.08
N LEU A 10 -0.35 -4.42 -0.97
CA LEU A 10 -1.71 -4.10 -0.60
C LEU A 10 -2.17 -2.84 -1.36
N LEU A 11 -3.33 -2.92 -1.98
CA LEU A 11 -4.07 -1.78 -2.52
C LEU A 11 -5.35 -1.59 -1.72
N VAL A 12 -5.63 -0.36 -1.30
CA VAL A 12 -6.89 0.05 -0.64
C VAL A 12 -7.41 1.28 -1.37
N GLY A 13 -8.71 1.32 -1.70
CA GLY A 13 -9.36 2.36 -2.50
C GLY A 13 -9.49 3.73 -1.82
N ASP A 14 -8.37 4.43 -1.66
CA ASP A 14 -8.17 5.77 -1.05
C ASP A 14 -9.36 6.77 -1.14
N PRO A 15 -9.98 7.02 -2.31
CA PRO A 15 -10.96 8.11 -2.46
C PRO A 15 -12.40 7.69 -2.12
N VAL A 16 -12.62 6.40 -2.00
CA VAL A 16 -13.93 5.79 -1.83
C VAL A 16 -14.24 5.62 -0.34
N VAL A 17 -13.20 5.38 0.45
CA VAL A 17 -13.28 5.21 1.90
C VAL A 17 -13.06 6.51 2.68
N GLY A 18 -12.31 7.46 2.12
CA GLY A 18 -11.82 8.62 2.87
C GLY A 18 -10.57 8.27 3.68
N ARG A 19 -9.81 9.29 4.09
CA ARG A 19 -8.47 9.07 4.66
C ARG A 19 -8.49 8.24 5.95
N ASP A 20 -9.43 8.53 6.84
CA ASP A 20 -9.55 7.88 8.14
C ASP A 20 -9.82 6.39 7.99
N GLU A 21 -10.69 6.01 7.06
CA GLU A 21 -11.05 4.63 6.78
C GLU A 21 -9.92 3.89 6.02
N TYR A 22 -9.19 4.57 5.14
CA TYR A 22 -7.96 4.02 4.55
C TYR A 22 -6.93 3.67 5.64
N ASP A 23 -6.68 4.61 6.54
CA ASP A 23 -5.71 4.42 7.63
C ASP A 23 -6.20 3.33 8.60
N ARG A 24 -7.50 3.26 8.91
CA ARG A 24 -8.12 2.17 9.68
C ARG A 24 -7.88 0.79 9.05
N LEU A 25 -8.10 0.64 7.74
CA LEU A 25 -7.90 -0.64 7.05
C LEU A 25 -6.43 -1.08 7.04
N LEU A 26 -5.49 -0.13 6.94
CA LEU A 26 -4.07 -0.44 7.07
C LEU A 26 -3.70 -0.90 8.49
N VAL A 27 -4.25 -0.24 9.50
CA VAL A 27 -4.07 -0.64 10.91
C VAL A 27 -4.62 -2.04 11.13
N GLU A 28 -5.85 -2.33 10.70
CA GLU A 28 -6.48 -3.63 10.87
C GLU A 28 -5.67 -4.75 10.21
N ALA A 29 -5.21 -4.52 8.97
CA ALA A 29 -4.35 -5.47 8.27
C ALA A 29 -3.01 -5.69 9.00
N LEU A 30 -2.41 -4.64 9.55
CA LEU A 30 -1.14 -4.75 10.28
C LEU A 30 -1.31 -5.45 11.62
N VAL A 31 -2.35 -5.11 12.39
CA VAL A 31 -2.66 -5.72 13.68
C VAL A 31 -2.96 -7.20 13.48
N ALA A 32 -3.83 -7.56 12.55
CA ALA A 32 -4.13 -8.96 12.23
C ALA A 32 -2.85 -9.73 11.83
N ALA A 33 -2.02 -9.16 10.95
CA ALA A 33 -0.76 -9.78 10.57
C ALA A 33 0.22 -9.91 11.75
N SER A 34 0.18 -8.97 12.70
CA SER A 34 1.02 -9.02 13.90
C SER A 34 0.69 -10.23 14.78
N GLU A 35 -0.58 -10.66 14.84
CA GLU A 35 -1.00 -11.79 15.69
C GLU A 35 -0.41 -13.14 15.26
N VAL A 36 -0.09 -13.29 13.97
CA VAL A 36 0.48 -14.52 13.39
C VAL A 36 1.98 -14.42 13.10
N SER A 37 2.60 -13.30 13.45
CA SER A 37 4.04 -13.07 13.27
C SER A 37 4.82 -13.41 14.54
N GLU A 38 6.11 -13.70 14.41
CA GLU A 38 6.96 -14.06 15.56
C GLU A 38 7.56 -12.82 16.23
N THR A 39 7.94 -11.83 15.42
CA THR A 39 8.69 -10.65 15.86
C THR A 39 8.21 -9.43 15.09
N ILE A 40 8.07 -8.31 15.80
CA ILE A 40 7.85 -7.00 15.22
C ILE A 40 9.11 -6.15 15.33
N ARG A 41 9.34 -5.30 14.32
CA ARG A 41 10.37 -4.26 14.31
C ARG A 41 9.76 -2.94 13.88
N ILE A 42 9.91 -1.91 14.71
CA ILE A 42 9.41 -0.55 14.44
C ILE A 42 10.61 0.40 14.39
N ARG A 43 10.76 1.14 13.29
CA ARG A 43 11.72 2.25 13.23
C ARG A 43 10.97 3.54 13.46
N LEU A 44 11.24 4.20 14.58
CA LEU A 44 10.52 5.38 15.05
C LEU A 44 11.51 6.48 15.44
N ASP A 45 11.28 7.70 14.96
CA ASP A 45 11.86 8.91 15.55
C ASP A 45 11.12 9.21 16.86
N ALA A 46 11.55 8.51 17.93
CA ALA A 46 10.86 8.53 19.22
C ALA A 46 10.86 9.94 19.84
N ASP A 47 11.94 10.71 19.65
CA ASP A 47 12.05 12.08 20.17
C ASP A 47 11.03 12.98 19.47
N ALA A 48 10.98 12.96 18.12
CA ALA A 48 10.03 13.78 17.37
C ALA A 48 8.57 13.36 17.62
N PHE A 49 8.30 12.07 17.82
CA PHE A 49 6.95 11.58 18.10
C PHE A 49 6.49 11.91 19.53
N ALA A 50 7.39 11.82 20.51
CA ALA A 50 7.08 12.06 21.92
C ALA A 50 6.80 13.54 22.24
N GLU A 51 7.14 14.49 21.36
CA GLU A 51 6.79 15.90 21.55
C GLU A 51 5.28 16.11 21.69
N GLU A 52 4.47 15.30 20.99
CA GLU A 52 3.00 15.39 20.99
C GLU A 52 2.33 14.11 21.52
N HIS A 53 3.01 12.96 21.47
CA HIS A 53 2.43 11.64 21.76
C HIS A 53 3.36 10.79 22.66
N ALA A 54 3.82 11.37 23.77
CA ALA A 54 4.74 10.71 24.70
C ALA A 54 4.16 9.39 25.28
N GLU A 55 2.85 9.32 25.49
CA GLU A 55 2.15 8.12 25.97
C GLU A 55 2.22 6.96 24.98
N VAL A 56 2.23 7.24 23.68
CA VAL A 56 2.32 6.21 22.63
C VAL A 56 3.74 5.65 22.60
N VAL A 57 4.76 6.51 22.67
CA VAL A 57 6.17 6.07 22.77
C VAL A 57 6.39 5.24 24.03
N ALA A 58 5.84 5.67 25.17
CA ALA A 58 5.94 4.91 26.41
C ALA A 58 5.29 3.52 26.31
N ALA A 59 4.14 3.40 25.64
CA ALA A 59 3.49 2.12 25.41
C ALA A 59 4.32 1.19 24.50
N VAL A 60 5.02 1.75 23.51
CA VAL A 60 5.97 1.01 22.68
C VAL A 60 7.18 0.56 23.49
N ASP A 61 7.77 1.44 24.31
CA ASP A 61 8.91 1.13 25.19
C ASP A 61 8.58 0.04 26.22
N GLU A 62 7.33 -0.02 26.70
CA GLU A 62 6.89 -1.05 27.66
C GLU A 62 6.87 -2.46 27.03
N GLN A 63 6.59 -2.55 25.74
CA GLN A 63 6.37 -3.80 25.02
C GLN A 63 7.58 -4.26 24.18
N LEU A 64 8.39 -3.32 23.71
CA LEU A 64 9.50 -3.56 22.77
C LEU A 64 10.84 -3.06 23.32
N GLU A 65 11.90 -3.79 23.01
CA GLU A 65 13.27 -3.38 23.34
C GLU A 65 13.81 -2.41 22.29
N ALA A 66 14.39 -1.30 22.72
CA ALA A 66 15.15 -0.40 21.85
C ALA A 66 16.54 -1.01 21.55
N VAL A 67 16.77 -1.44 20.29
CA VAL A 67 17.97 -2.20 19.88
C VAL A 67 19.05 -1.31 19.26
N ALA A 68 18.68 -0.18 18.66
CA ALA A 68 19.62 0.77 18.06
C ALA A 68 19.09 2.20 18.16
N ALA A 69 19.92 3.12 18.68
CA ALA A 69 19.62 4.55 18.75
C ALA A 69 20.50 5.32 17.74
N GLY A 70 19.86 6.06 16.83
CA GLY A 70 20.55 6.88 15.83
C GLY A 70 19.60 7.40 14.76
N GLY A 71 19.16 8.65 14.88
CA GLY A 71 18.17 9.27 14.00
C GLY A 71 16.76 8.73 14.23
N ARG A 72 16.52 7.45 13.89
CA ARG A 72 15.31 6.71 14.26
C ARG A 72 15.68 5.49 15.08
N THR A 73 15.10 5.37 16.26
CA THR A 73 15.27 4.22 17.15
C THR A 73 14.62 2.99 16.53
N GLU A 74 15.33 1.86 16.53
CA GLU A 74 14.75 0.56 16.16
C GLU A 74 14.26 -0.15 17.42
N TYR A 75 12.95 -0.32 17.51
CA TYR A 75 12.25 -1.13 18.50
C TYR A 75 12.06 -2.55 17.98
N ARG A 76 12.30 -3.54 18.84
CA ARG A 76 12.13 -4.96 18.49
C ARG A 76 11.57 -5.74 19.67
N GLY A 77 10.65 -6.64 19.38
CA GLY A 77 10.10 -7.54 20.38
C GLY A 77 9.29 -8.65 19.75
N ARG A 78 8.73 -9.52 20.59
CA ARG A 78 7.76 -10.51 20.13
C ARG A 78 6.52 -9.80 19.65
N SER A 79 5.93 -10.32 18.58
CA SER A 79 4.60 -9.87 18.19
C SER A 79 3.57 -10.51 19.11
N THR A 80 2.78 -9.70 19.79
CA THR A 80 1.74 -10.12 20.73
C THR A 80 0.48 -9.28 20.49
N SER A 81 -0.69 -9.79 20.89
CA SER A 81 -1.94 -9.04 20.79
C SER A 81 -1.94 -7.76 21.65
N GLU A 82 -1.05 -7.64 22.64
CA GLU A 82 -0.86 -6.45 23.47
C GLU A 82 -0.29 -5.25 22.68
N LEU A 83 0.24 -5.50 21.47
CA LEU A 83 0.72 -4.46 20.56
C LEU A 83 -0.38 -3.84 19.70
N ALA A 84 -1.62 -4.34 19.75
CA ALA A 84 -2.72 -3.79 18.96
C ALA A 84 -2.94 -2.31 19.27
N ASP A 85 -3.15 -1.95 20.54
CA ASP A 85 -3.44 -0.56 20.93
C ASP A 85 -2.26 0.40 20.64
N PRO A 86 -0.98 0.05 20.95
CA PRO A 86 0.16 0.89 20.56
C PRO A 86 0.32 1.05 19.04
N LEU A 87 0.06 0.00 18.26
CA LEU A 87 0.15 0.07 16.79
C LEU A 87 -0.94 0.93 16.18
N GLU A 88 -2.18 0.77 16.66
CA GLU A 88 -3.29 1.62 16.26
C GLU A 88 -2.96 3.09 16.59
N ALA A 89 -2.57 3.37 17.83
CA ALA A 89 -2.23 4.72 18.26
C ALA A 89 -1.09 5.35 17.43
N LEU A 90 -0.06 4.58 17.05
CA LEU A 90 1.02 5.07 16.17
C LEU A 90 0.50 5.47 14.78
N LEU A 91 -0.43 4.71 14.23
CA LEU A 91 -0.84 4.80 12.83
C LEU A 91 -2.05 5.71 12.59
N THR A 92 -2.85 5.97 13.62
CA THR A 92 -3.97 6.91 13.57
C THR A 92 -3.57 8.35 13.94
N VAL A 93 -2.28 8.63 14.19
CA VAL A 93 -1.82 10.01 14.37
C VAL A 93 -2.00 10.78 13.07
N ASP A 94 -2.80 11.85 13.15
CA ASP A 94 -3.01 12.76 12.04
C ASP A 94 -1.75 13.57 11.73
N GLY A 95 -1.47 13.78 10.46
CA GLY A 95 -0.50 14.79 10.01
C GLY A 95 0.91 14.27 9.74
N TRP A 96 1.89 15.18 9.91
CA TRP A 96 3.26 15.00 9.43
C TRP A 96 4.06 14.00 10.26
N GLN A 97 3.69 13.81 11.52
CA GLN A 97 4.36 12.93 12.47
C GLN A 97 4.27 11.47 12.04
N ARG A 98 3.09 10.99 11.60
CA ARG A 98 2.96 9.61 11.11
C ARG A 98 3.88 9.30 9.93
N VAL A 99 3.98 10.24 8.99
CA VAL A 99 4.78 10.07 7.77
C VAL A 99 6.28 10.18 8.05
N HIS A 100 6.70 11.13 8.89
CA HIS A 100 8.11 11.42 9.10
C HIS A 100 8.73 10.74 10.32
N ALA A 101 7.98 10.49 11.38
CA ALA A 101 8.52 9.85 12.57
C ALA A 101 8.57 8.33 12.40
N ILE A 102 7.53 7.72 11.83
CA ILE A 102 7.51 6.27 11.60
C ILE A 102 8.24 5.97 10.29
N GLY A 103 9.46 5.45 10.42
CA GLY A 103 10.27 5.07 9.27
C GLY A 103 9.80 3.76 8.62
N SER A 104 9.46 2.76 9.43
CA SER A 104 8.95 1.47 8.94
C SER A 104 8.36 0.63 10.07
N ILE A 105 7.37 -0.20 9.75
CA ILE A 105 6.95 -1.33 10.59
C ILE A 105 7.19 -2.62 9.82
N ARG A 106 7.86 -3.59 10.43
CA ARG A 106 8.20 -4.90 9.84
C ARG A 106 7.76 -6.02 10.74
N LEU A 107 7.20 -7.06 10.13
CA LEU A 107 6.88 -8.31 10.81
C LEU A 107 7.74 -9.44 10.25
N ASP A 108 8.23 -10.29 11.14
CA ASP A 108 9.05 -11.44 10.80
C ASP A 108 8.35 -12.76 11.13
N CYS A 109 8.48 -13.71 10.22
CA CYS A 109 7.94 -15.06 10.27
C CYS A 109 9.07 -16.05 9.93
N GLY A 110 9.32 -17.06 10.76
CA GLY A 110 10.42 -18.01 10.52
C GLY A 110 11.80 -17.34 10.38
N GLY A 111 12.03 -16.24 11.11
CA GLY A 111 13.28 -15.45 11.03
C GLY A 111 13.49 -14.63 9.76
N ARG A 112 12.46 -14.45 8.92
CA ARG A 112 12.49 -13.62 7.70
C ARG A 112 11.37 -12.60 7.73
N THR A 113 11.60 -11.43 7.11
CA THR A 113 10.55 -10.43 6.96
C THR A 113 9.45 -10.93 6.04
N CYS A 114 8.24 -11.01 6.58
CA CYS A 114 7.05 -11.46 5.87
C CYS A 114 6.10 -10.30 5.54
N LEU A 115 6.23 -9.15 6.23
CA LEU A 115 5.49 -7.93 5.96
C LEU A 115 6.35 -6.69 6.22
N GLU A 116 6.22 -5.68 5.36
CA GLU A 116 6.80 -4.36 5.56
C GLU A 116 5.78 -3.27 5.21
N TYR A 117 5.59 -2.33 6.14
CA TYR A 117 4.84 -1.11 5.95
C TYR A 117 5.76 0.12 6.06
N LEU A 118 5.69 0.99 5.05
CA LEU A 118 6.45 2.24 4.96
C LEU A 118 5.46 3.42 4.83
N PRO A 119 5.18 4.17 5.92
CA PRO A 119 4.21 5.27 5.91
C PRO A 119 4.50 6.36 4.87
N ASP A 120 5.76 6.79 4.74
CA ASP A 120 6.17 7.86 3.81
C ASP A 120 5.95 7.51 2.32
N HIS A 121 5.89 6.22 2.01
CA HIS A 121 5.62 5.74 0.66
C HIS A 121 4.24 5.11 0.53
N GLU A 122 3.46 5.09 1.61
CA GLU A 122 2.18 4.39 1.73
C GLU A 122 2.25 2.97 1.16
N SER A 123 3.40 2.33 1.38
CA SER A 123 3.76 1.06 0.78
C SER A 123 3.60 -0.04 1.83
N PHE A 124 2.60 -0.88 1.62
CA PHE A 124 2.34 -2.05 2.44
C PHE A 124 2.57 -3.29 1.59
N THR A 125 3.56 -4.11 1.94
CA THR A 125 4.01 -5.23 1.13
C THR A 125 4.11 -6.50 1.94
N VAL A 126 3.87 -7.63 1.29
CA VAL A 126 3.83 -8.96 1.90
C VAL A 126 4.69 -9.94 1.10
N SER A 127 5.43 -10.81 1.79
CA SER A 127 6.02 -12.01 1.22
C SER A 127 5.13 -13.21 1.55
N GLU A 128 4.48 -13.78 0.53
CA GLU A 128 3.81 -15.07 0.66
C GLU A 128 4.86 -16.17 0.49
N ASP A 129 5.64 -16.39 1.55
CA ASP A 129 6.46 -17.58 1.66
C ASP A 129 5.56 -18.75 2.11
N ALA A 130 5.84 -19.98 1.65
CA ALA A 130 4.98 -21.16 1.91
C ALA A 130 4.77 -21.52 3.39
N ASN A 131 5.51 -20.87 4.30
CA ASN A 131 5.45 -21.10 5.75
C ASN A 131 4.82 -19.94 6.53
N SER A 132 4.29 -18.89 5.88
CA SER A 132 3.67 -17.74 6.56
C SER A 132 2.19 -17.63 6.23
N GLU A 133 1.36 -17.46 7.26
CA GLU A 133 -0.09 -17.23 7.12
C GLU A 133 -0.44 -15.74 6.87
N ILE A 134 0.56 -14.85 6.83
CA ILE A 134 0.40 -13.39 6.71
C ILE A 134 -0.48 -12.98 5.53
N GLY A 135 -0.24 -13.54 4.34
CA GLY A 135 -1.01 -13.18 3.15
C GLY A 135 -2.50 -13.51 3.29
N SER A 136 -2.83 -14.65 3.91
CA SER A 136 -4.21 -15.05 4.17
C SER A 136 -4.85 -14.16 5.22
N VAL A 137 -4.17 -13.89 6.33
CA VAL A 137 -4.68 -13.05 7.41
C VAL A 137 -4.94 -11.61 6.95
N VAL A 138 -4.03 -11.03 6.15
CA VAL A 138 -4.25 -9.69 5.56
C VAL A 138 -5.43 -9.69 4.58
N LYS A 139 -5.63 -10.77 3.81
CA LYS A 139 -6.79 -10.88 2.92
C LYS A 139 -8.09 -11.00 3.71
N GLU A 140 -8.10 -11.81 4.77
CA GLU A 140 -9.26 -12.02 5.64
C GLU A 140 -9.63 -10.75 6.42
N SER A 141 -8.65 -9.97 6.89
CA SER A 141 -8.91 -8.70 7.57
C SER A 141 -9.55 -7.64 6.65
N LEU A 142 -9.40 -7.80 5.33
CA LEU A 142 -9.96 -6.91 4.32
C LEU A 142 -11.24 -7.46 3.69
N ASP A 143 -11.74 -8.62 4.13
CA ASP A 143 -12.96 -9.19 3.57
C ASP A 143 -14.14 -8.23 3.79
N GLY A 144 -14.92 -7.99 2.73
CA GLY A 144 -15.99 -7.00 2.71
C GLY A 144 -15.55 -5.53 2.61
N HIS A 145 -14.25 -5.23 2.55
CA HIS A 145 -13.72 -3.87 2.44
C HIS A 145 -13.07 -3.62 1.06
N PRO A 146 -12.95 -2.36 0.62
CA PRO A 146 -12.40 -2.01 -0.70
C PRO A 146 -10.86 -2.05 -0.70
N GLY A 147 -10.30 -3.25 -0.53
CA GLY A 147 -8.87 -3.48 -0.59
C GLY A 147 -8.48 -4.94 -0.82
N GLY A 148 -7.24 -5.16 -1.24
CA GLY A 148 -6.73 -6.51 -1.44
C GLY A 148 -5.26 -6.58 -1.83
N LEU A 149 -4.70 -7.78 -1.78
CA LEU A 149 -3.32 -8.07 -2.16
C LEU A 149 -3.20 -8.34 -3.65
N PHE A 150 -2.27 -7.62 -4.29
CA PHE A 150 -1.92 -7.76 -5.69
C PHE A 150 -0.48 -8.26 -5.86
N PRO A 151 -0.20 -9.11 -6.86
CA PRO A 151 1.16 -9.54 -7.14
C PRO A 151 2.07 -8.34 -7.42
N LYS A 152 3.22 -8.28 -6.76
CA LYS A 152 4.24 -7.26 -6.97
C LYS A 152 5.14 -7.63 -8.15
N ARG A 153 4.54 -7.61 -9.34
CA ARG A 153 5.19 -7.86 -10.64
C ARG A 153 4.38 -7.20 -11.75
N THR A 154 4.98 -7.04 -12.92
CA THR A 154 4.26 -6.63 -14.14
C THR A 154 3.17 -7.64 -14.48
N LEU A 155 1.92 -7.19 -14.51
CA LEU A 155 0.76 -8.00 -14.91
C LEU A 155 0.59 -7.98 -16.42
N VAL A 156 0.76 -6.80 -17.03
CA VAL A 156 0.76 -6.60 -18.47
C VAL A 156 1.67 -5.43 -18.83
N GLU A 157 2.29 -5.52 -19.98
CA GLU A 157 3.07 -4.45 -20.63
C GLU A 157 2.67 -4.37 -22.10
N TRP A 158 2.66 -3.19 -22.69
CA TRP A 158 2.45 -3.00 -24.12
C TRP A 158 3.06 -1.67 -24.59
N GLU A 159 3.17 -1.52 -25.90
CA GLU A 159 3.62 -0.29 -26.54
C GLU A 159 2.52 0.18 -27.51
N ARG A 160 2.32 1.49 -27.59
CA ARG A 160 1.44 2.11 -28.59
C ARG A 160 2.03 3.43 -29.05
N ASP A 161 2.17 3.59 -30.37
CA ASP A 161 2.69 4.81 -30.99
C ASP A 161 4.05 5.26 -30.39
N GLY A 162 4.91 4.29 -30.05
CA GLY A 162 6.21 4.53 -29.41
C GLY A 162 6.15 4.90 -27.93
N THR A 163 4.98 4.80 -27.29
CA THR A 163 4.77 5.00 -25.85
C THR A 163 4.63 3.65 -25.15
N ALA A 164 5.47 3.38 -24.15
CA ALA A 164 5.42 2.18 -23.33
C ALA A 164 4.42 2.33 -22.18
N TYR A 165 3.67 1.27 -21.92
CA TYR A 165 2.68 1.19 -20.86
C TYR A 165 2.87 -0.10 -20.07
N SER A 166 2.64 -0.05 -18.76
CA SER A 166 2.61 -1.25 -17.92
C SER A 166 1.63 -1.14 -16.77
N VAL A 167 1.00 -2.25 -16.42
CA VAL A 167 0.27 -2.41 -15.16
C VAL A 167 1.15 -3.22 -14.22
N GLU A 168 1.72 -2.55 -13.23
CA GLU A 168 2.60 -3.12 -12.22
C GLU A 168 2.15 -2.61 -10.85
N PRO A 169 1.28 -3.36 -10.14
CA PRO A 169 0.79 -2.96 -8.83
C PRO A 169 1.93 -2.50 -7.91
N PRO A 170 1.82 -1.32 -7.29
CA PRO A 170 0.60 -0.54 -7.10
C PRO A 170 0.29 0.52 -8.18
N SER A 171 0.92 0.42 -9.36
CA SER A 171 0.95 1.50 -10.36
C SER A 171 0.51 1.08 -11.76
N LEU A 172 -0.07 2.03 -12.49
CA LEU A 172 -0.14 2.06 -13.95
C LEU A 172 0.97 3.01 -14.41
N CYS A 173 1.92 2.54 -15.20
CA CYS A 173 3.02 3.36 -15.69
C CYS A 173 2.85 3.65 -17.19
N VAL A 174 3.15 4.89 -17.57
CA VAL A 174 3.22 5.39 -18.94
C VAL A 174 4.59 6.03 -19.09
N GLU A 175 5.43 5.46 -19.96
CA GLU A 175 6.84 5.82 -20.09
C GLU A 175 7.55 5.76 -18.72
N ASN A 176 8.03 6.91 -18.24
CA ASN A 176 8.75 7.06 -16.98
C ASN A 176 7.86 7.62 -15.86
N THR A 177 6.54 7.72 -16.08
CA THR A 177 5.57 8.25 -15.11
C THR A 177 4.65 7.14 -14.61
N CYS A 178 4.48 7.01 -13.30
CA CYS A 178 3.61 6.01 -12.70
C CYS A 178 2.47 6.66 -11.90
N PHE A 179 1.27 6.15 -12.11
CA PHE A 179 0.03 6.60 -11.48
C PHE A 179 -0.48 5.52 -10.52
N ALA A 180 -0.81 5.91 -9.29
CA ALA A 180 -1.25 4.97 -8.27
C ALA A 180 -2.62 4.37 -8.63
N LEU A 181 -2.68 3.05 -8.80
CA LEU A 181 -3.89 2.30 -9.16
C LEU A 181 -5.01 2.43 -8.12
N ARG A 182 -4.66 2.71 -6.86
CA ARG A 182 -5.65 2.96 -5.79
C ARG A 182 -6.58 4.15 -6.05
N ALA A 183 -6.20 5.05 -6.96
CA ALA A 183 -7.01 6.21 -7.35
C ALA A 183 -7.86 5.95 -8.61
N LEU A 184 -7.76 4.76 -9.20
CA LEU A 184 -8.56 4.36 -10.35
C LEU A 184 -10.00 4.14 -9.89
N ALA A 185 -10.92 4.91 -10.44
CA ALA A 185 -12.33 4.93 -10.06
C ALA A 185 -13.15 3.94 -10.90
N ASP A 186 -12.90 3.93 -12.21
CA ASP A 186 -13.66 3.12 -13.15
C ASP A 186 -12.83 2.74 -14.37
N VAL A 187 -13.22 1.64 -15.01
CA VAL A 187 -12.57 1.04 -16.17
C VAL A 187 -13.67 0.59 -17.14
N ASP A 188 -13.79 1.27 -18.27
CA ASP A 188 -14.79 0.95 -19.31
C ASP A 188 -14.08 0.39 -20.57
N PRO A 189 -14.07 -0.94 -20.76
CA PRO A 189 -13.44 -1.56 -21.92
C PRO A 189 -14.36 -1.57 -23.16
N ASP A 190 -13.86 -1.08 -24.30
CA ASP A 190 -14.48 -1.22 -25.61
C ASP A 190 -13.68 -2.21 -26.49
N PRO A 191 -14.15 -3.48 -26.62
CA PRO A 191 -13.50 -4.47 -27.48
C PRO A 191 -13.58 -4.15 -28.98
N GLY A 192 -14.52 -3.30 -29.41
CA GLY A 192 -14.72 -2.95 -30.82
C GLY A 192 -13.59 -2.06 -31.36
N THR A 193 -13.06 -1.18 -30.51
CA THR A 193 -11.95 -0.25 -30.80
C THR A 193 -10.63 -0.69 -30.18
N LEU A 194 -10.62 -1.75 -29.36
CA LEU A 194 -9.48 -2.16 -28.55
C LEU A 194 -8.98 -1.01 -27.67
N SER A 195 -9.90 -0.34 -26.98
CA SER A 195 -9.61 0.75 -26.06
C SER A 195 -10.22 0.52 -24.68
N ILE A 196 -9.61 1.09 -23.65
CA ILE A 196 -10.11 1.09 -22.28
C ILE A 196 -10.14 2.53 -21.81
N GLU A 197 -11.34 3.05 -21.51
CA GLU A 197 -11.49 4.35 -20.87
C GLU A 197 -11.25 4.20 -19.36
N LEU A 198 -10.55 5.17 -18.76
CA LEU A 198 -10.16 5.19 -17.36
C LEU A 198 -10.72 6.44 -16.69
N SER A 199 -11.46 6.25 -15.61
CA SER A 199 -11.84 7.34 -14.72
C SER A 199 -11.00 7.28 -13.45
N TRP A 200 -10.59 8.45 -12.95
CA TRP A 200 -9.79 8.56 -11.74
C TRP A 200 -10.49 9.46 -10.74
N HIS A 201 -10.40 9.12 -9.46
CA HIS A 201 -10.83 10.04 -8.43
C HIS A 201 -9.86 11.22 -8.31
N ASP A 202 -10.42 12.43 -8.20
CA ASP A 202 -9.64 13.61 -7.83
C ASP A 202 -9.02 13.39 -6.45
N ARG A 203 -7.72 13.64 -6.31
CA ARG A 203 -7.07 13.59 -4.99
C ARG A 203 -7.58 14.75 -4.14
N SER A 204 -8.62 14.53 -3.35
CA SER A 204 -8.94 15.39 -2.22
C SER A 204 -8.00 15.07 -1.05
N GLY A 205 -6.93 15.86 -0.88
CA GLY A 205 -6.21 16.00 0.38
C GLY A 205 -5.07 15.00 0.66
N GLY A 206 -3.84 15.41 0.38
CA GLY A 206 -2.62 14.71 0.81
C GLY A 206 -1.38 15.45 0.30
N THR A 207 -0.87 16.38 1.09
CA THR A 207 0.10 17.42 0.69
C THR A 207 1.51 16.92 0.39
N LEU A 208 1.87 15.66 0.71
CA LEU A 208 3.24 15.13 0.52
C LEU A 208 3.37 14.06 -0.57
N ALA A 209 2.34 13.25 -0.82
CA ALA A 209 2.33 12.32 -1.97
C ALA A 209 2.38 13.04 -3.33
N ASN A 210 1.93 14.30 -3.37
CA ASN A 210 2.08 15.18 -4.54
C ASN A 210 3.53 15.66 -4.75
N LEU A 211 4.38 15.64 -3.72
CA LEU A 211 5.75 16.14 -3.79
C LEU A 211 6.72 15.09 -4.36
N VAL A 212 6.51 13.80 -4.07
CA VAL A 212 7.33 12.72 -4.67
C VAL A 212 7.01 12.55 -6.16
N VAL A 213 5.74 12.69 -6.56
CA VAL A 213 5.34 12.78 -7.97
C VAL A 213 5.92 14.05 -8.65
N SER A 214 6.16 15.13 -7.89
CA SER A 214 6.74 16.36 -8.43
C SER A 214 8.27 16.32 -8.62
N MET A 215 9.00 15.47 -7.88
CA MET A 215 10.47 15.47 -7.92
C MET A 215 11.07 14.50 -8.93
N VAL A 216 10.33 13.47 -9.37
CA VAL A 216 10.76 12.60 -10.47
C VAL A 216 9.95 12.91 -11.72
N GLY A 217 10.19 14.10 -12.28
CA GLY A 217 10.07 14.43 -13.69
C GLY A 217 8.73 14.15 -14.40
N ALA A 218 7.79 15.10 -14.35
CA ALA A 218 7.08 15.57 -15.55
C ALA A 218 6.18 16.78 -15.21
N VAL A 219 6.64 17.98 -15.57
CA VAL A 219 5.73 19.11 -15.77
C VAL A 219 4.83 18.74 -16.96
N GLY A 220 3.59 18.31 -16.70
CA GLY A 220 2.57 18.11 -17.73
C GLY A 220 2.09 16.67 -18.00
N ALA A 221 2.47 15.66 -17.22
CA ALA A 221 1.88 14.32 -17.35
C ALA A 221 0.52 14.26 -16.65
N THR A 222 -0.56 14.30 -17.43
CA THR A 222 -1.91 14.00 -16.96
C THR A 222 -2.10 12.50 -16.85
N ARG A 223 -2.94 12.05 -15.91
CA ARG A 223 -3.36 10.64 -15.84
C ARG A 223 -3.98 10.25 -17.20
N PRO A 224 -3.69 9.05 -17.73
CA PRO A 224 -4.32 8.59 -18.96
C PRO A 224 -5.81 8.38 -18.72
N ASP A 225 -6.65 8.97 -19.57
CA ASP A 225 -8.10 8.80 -19.63
C ASP A 225 -8.50 7.70 -20.62
N GLU A 226 -7.61 7.35 -21.56
CA GLU A 226 -7.83 6.27 -22.53
C GLU A 226 -6.54 5.48 -22.75
N LEU A 227 -6.65 4.14 -22.76
CA LEU A 227 -5.61 3.21 -23.18
C LEU A 227 -6.00 2.55 -24.49
N ARG A 228 -5.09 2.47 -25.45
CA ARG A 228 -5.33 1.83 -26.76
C ARG A 228 -4.36 0.69 -27.01
N PHE A 229 -4.85 -0.34 -27.70
CA PHE A 229 -4.12 -1.59 -27.91
C PHE A 229 -4.12 -2.01 -29.39
N GLU A 230 -3.00 -2.60 -29.84
CA GLU A 230 -2.87 -3.14 -31.20
C GLU A 230 -3.25 -4.62 -31.29
N SER A 231 -3.42 -5.28 -30.14
CA SER A 231 -3.70 -6.71 -30.09
C SER A 231 -4.78 -7.02 -29.07
N GLN A 232 -5.67 -7.94 -29.46
CA GLN A 232 -6.73 -8.47 -28.60
C GLN A 232 -6.16 -9.03 -27.29
N GLY A 233 -5.06 -9.78 -27.34
CA GLY A 233 -4.48 -10.41 -26.14
C GLY A 233 -3.93 -9.40 -25.13
N ARG A 234 -3.33 -8.29 -25.59
CA ARG A 234 -2.86 -7.22 -24.67
C ARG A 234 -4.03 -6.43 -24.09
N PHE A 235 -5.05 -6.15 -24.92
CA PHE A 235 -6.29 -5.54 -24.47
C PHE A 235 -6.96 -6.38 -23.38
N GLU A 236 -7.15 -7.68 -23.61
CA GLU A 236 -7.79 -8.58 -22.64
C GLU A 236 -6.98 -8.68 -21.34
N ALA A 237 -5.65 -8.81 -21.42
CA ALA A 237 -4.79 -8.86 -20.24
C ALA A 237 -4.83 -7.55 -19.43
N ALA A 238 -4.84 -6.39 -20.10
CA ALA A 238 -4.94 -5.09 -19.44
C ALA A 238 -6.32 -4.87 -18.82
N ARG A 239 -7.39 -5.21 -19.55
CA ARG A 239 -8.76 -5.21 -19.04
C ARG A 239 -8.85 -6.05 -17.77
N ASP A 240 -8.42 -7.31 -17.81
CA ASP A 240 -8.54 -8.23 -16.68
C ASP A 240 -7.75 -7.73 -15.45
N ALA A 241 -6.57 -7.13 -15.67
CA ALA A 241 -5.78 -6.54 -14.60
C ALA A 241 -6.45 -5.30 -13.98
N LEU A 242 -6.94 -4.37 -14.81
CA LEU A 242 -7.51 -3.10 -14.37
C LEU A 242 -8.93 -3.25 -13.79
N VAL A 243 -9.78 -4.08 -14.41
CA VAL A 243 -11.10 -4.42 -13.87
C VAL A 243 -10.95 -5.07 -12.50
N ARG A 244 -9.99 -5.99 -12.33
CA ARG A 244 -9.71 -6.59 -11.02
C ARG A 244 -9.30 -5.56 -9.97
N VAL A 245 -8.53 -4.53 -10.35
CA VAL A 245 -8.20 -3.43 -9.44
C VAL A 245 -9.48 -2.74 -8.98
N VAL A 246 -10.31 -2.27 -9.91
CA VAL A 246 -11.56 -1.56 -9.59
C VAL A 246 -12.53 -2.44 -8.79
N ASP A 247 -12.67 -3.72 -9.13
CA ASP A 247 -13.55 -4.66 -8.42
C ASP A 247 -13.15 -4.86 -6.94
N VAL A 248 -11.85 -4.76 -6.65
CA VAL A 248 -11.29 -4.97 -5.32
C VAL A 248 -11.19 -3.66 -4.54
N THR A 249 -10.83 -2.55 -5.19
CA THR A 249 -10.62 -1.25 -4.53
C THR A 249 -11.82 -0.33 -4.60
N GLY A 250 -12.84 -0.64 -5.40
CA GLY A 250 -14.10 0.11 -5.47
C GLY A 250 -15.07 -0.30 -4.37
N ILE A 251 -15.94 0.62 -3.94
CA ILE A 251 -17.16 0.25 -3.20
C ILE A 251 -18.08 -0.35 -4.23
N ARG A 252 -18.40 -1.64 -4.10
CA ARG A 252 -19.57 -2.19 -4.78
C ARG A 252 -20.78 -1.41 -4.26
N PRO A 253 -21.58 -0.73 -5.10
CA PRO A 253 -22.93 -0.40 -4.68
C PRO A 253 -23.59 -1.72 -4.31
N ASN A 254 -24.10 -1.78 -3.08
CA ASN A 254 -24.83 -2.94 -2.58
C ASN A 254 -25.88 -3.32 -3.64
N PRO A 255 -25.90 -4.55 -4.18
CA PRO A 255 -27.01 -4.96 -5.02
C PRO A 255 -28.27 -4.98 -4.12
N GLU A 256 -29.20 -4.06 -4.39
CA GLU A 256 -30.54 -4.07 -3.78
C GLU A 256 -31.27 -5.41 -3.99
#